data_AF-A0A959Z4K4-F1
#
_entry.id   AF-A0A959Z4K4-F1
#
_cell.length_a   1.000
_cell.length_b   1.000
_cell.length_c   1.000
_cell.angle_alpha   90.00
_cell.angle_beta   90.00
_cell.angle_gamma   90.00
#
_symmetry.space_group_name_H-M   'P 1'
#
loop_
_entity.id
_entity.type
_entity.pdbx_description
1 polymer ?
#
loop_
_entity_poly.entity_id
_entity_poly.type
_entity_poly.pdbx_seq_one_letter_code
_entity_poly.pdbx_strand_id
1 'polypeptide(L)'
;MVLDEHTNENLIRKGIYDPDSIRFYYIENQKQKDLEFDVYNNDSIGRIYSNEIGFISSGSIKTFYLRLNFETIDTIYMDTEIISEDCCTWHALRELKINGEQPDFSSEDYSWIIYKSYY
;
A
#
# COMPACT_ATOMS: atom_id res chain seq x y z
N MET A 1 -1.73 5.58 -3.18
CA MET A 1 -3.06 6.15 -3.45
C MET A 1 -3.90 5.14 -4.18
N VAL A 2 -5.23 5.21 -4.08
CA VAL A 2 -6.15 4.40 -4.89
C VAL A 2 -6.93 5.34 -5.79
N LEU A 3 -6.66 5.30 -7.08
CA LEU A 3 -7.22 6.22 -8.08
C LEU A 3 -8.07 5.47 -9.10
N ASP A 4 -9.06 6.15 -9.65
CA ASP A 4 -9.79 5.69 -10.83
C ASP A 4 -8.87 5.69 -12.05
N GLU A 5 -8.90 4.61 -12.84
CA GLU A 5 -7.99 4.42 -13.97
C GLU A 5 -8.25 5.37 -15.16
N HIS A 6 -9.46 5.92 -15.27
CA HIS A 6 -9.85 6.76 -16.41
C HIS A 6 -9.80 8.26 -16.07
N THR A 7 -10.21 8.60 -14.85
CA THR A 7 -10.40 9.97 -14.41
C THR A 7 -9.29 10.47 -13.47
N ASN A 8 -8.46 9.55 -12.94
CA ASN A 8 -7.49 9.82 -11.87
C ASN A 8 -8.13 10.36 -10.58
N GLU A 9 -9.45 10.24 -10.41
CA GLU A 9 -10.12 10.65 -9.19
C GLU A 9 -9.73 9.74 -8.02
N ASN A 10 -9.53 10.33 -6.84
CA ASN A 10 -9.20 9.56 -5.65
C ASN A 10 -10.44 8.83 -5.11
N LEU A 11 -10.45 7.50 -5.22
CA LEU A 11 -11.62 6.67 -4.91
C LEU A 11 -11.91 6.56 -3.42
N ILE A 12 -10.91 6.73 -2.55
CA ILE A 12 -11.11 6.82 -1.10
C ILE A 12 -11.78 8.15 -0.75
N ARG A 13 -11.28 9.25 -1.33
CA ARG A 13 -11.86 10.59 -1.12
C ARG A 13 -13.30 10.70 -1.62
N LYS A 14 -13.61 10.05 -2.75
CA LYS A 14 -14.97 10.02 -3.30
C LYS A 14 -15.94 9.17 -2.48
N GLY A 15 -15.46 8.47 -1.45
CA GLY A 15 -16.26 7.54 -0.64
C GLY A 15 -16.63 6.26 -1.40
N ILE A 16 -15.98 5.99 -2.54
CA ILE A 16 -16.18 4.75 -3.29
C ILE A 16 -15.60 3.58 -2.50
N TYR A 17 -14.39 3.75 -1.97
CA TYR A 17 -13.82 2.82 -0.98
C TYR A 17 -13.95 3.41 0.42
N ASP A 18 -14.75 2.76 1.26
CA ASP A 18 -14.96 3.17 2.65
C ASP A 18 -13.68 2.91 3.47
N PRO A 19 -13.08 3.93 4.11
CA PRO A 19 -11.90 3.76 4.96
C PRO A 19 -12.02 2.63 5.99
N ASP A 20 -13.20 2.42 6.58
CA ASP A 20 -13.40 1.40 7.63
C ASP A 20 -13.41 -0.03 7.07
N SER A 21 -13.66 -0.15 5.76
CA SER A 21 -13.65 -1.43 5.04
C SER A 21 -12.26 -1.85 4.57
N ILE A 22 -11.29 -0.91 4.59
CA ILE A 22 -9.93 -1.16 4.15
C ILE A 22 -9.27 -2.14 5.12
N ARG A 23 -8.57 -3.13 4.59
CA ARG A 23 -7.69 -4.00 5.37
C ARG A 23 -6.37 -4.16 4.66
N PHE A 24 -5.29 -4.02 5.40
CA PHE A 24 -3.95 -4.28 4.92
C PHE A 24 -3.35 -5.40 5.75
N TYR A 25 -2.91 -6.49 5.12
CA TYR A 25 -2.47 -7.68 5.84
C TYR A 25 -1.41 -8.47 5.07
N TYR A 26 -0.78 -9.42 5.74
CA TYR A 26 0.06 -10.44 5.14
C TYR A 26 -0.30 -11.82 5.68
N ILE A 27 0.22 -12.87 5.05
CA ILE A 27 0.02 -14.25 5.47
C ILE A 27 1.34 -14.80 5.98
N GLU A 28 1.34 -15.28 7.22
CA GLU A 28 2.48 -15.98 7.82
C GLU A 28 1.97 -17.25 8.51
N ASN A 29 2.60 -18.40 8.25
CA ASN A 29 2.21 -19.68 8.85
C ASN A 29 0.71 -20.00 8.67
N GLN A 30 0.19 -19.74 7.46
CA GLN A 30 -1.23 -19.92 7.09
C GLN A 30 -2.23 -19.05 7.89
N LYS A 31 -1.75 -18.05 8.62
CA LYS A 31 -2.58 -17.10 9.34
C LYS A 31 -2.48 -15.73 8.72
N GLN A 32 -3.64 -15.07 8.58
CA GLN A 32 -3.68 -13.65 8.27
C GLN A 32 -3.20 -12.85 9.48
N LYS A 33 -2.34 -11.88 9.23
CA LYS A 33 -1.90 -10.88 10.19
C LYS A 33 -2.16 -9.50 9.61
N ASP A 34 -3.03 -8.75 10.27
CA ASP A 34 -3.32 -7.38 9.89
C ASP A 34 -2.11 -6.50 10.21
N LEU A 35 -1.77 -5.60 9.28
CA LEU A 35 -0.79 -4.54 9.47
C LEU A 35 -1.44 -3.38 10.19
N GLU A 36 -0.67 -2.66 10.99
CA GLU A 36 -1.06 -1.32 11.39
C GLU A 36 -0.93 -0.38 10.17
N PHE A 37 -1.99 0.36 9.88
CA PHE A 37 -2.00 1.34 8.81
C PHE A 37 -2.95 2.50 9.14
N ASP A 38 -2.65 3.66 8.56
CA ASP A 38 -3.49 4.84 8.59
C ASP A 38 -4.11 5.08 7.21
N VAL A 39 -5.36 5.53 7.22
CA VAL A 39 -6.01 6.11 6.03
C VAL A 39 -6.05 7.61 6.20
N TYR A 40 -5.17 8.32 5.50
CA TYR A 40 -5.19 9.77 5.46
C TYR A 40 -6.20 10.22 4.41
N ASN A 41 -7.36 10.67 4.87
CA ASN A 41 -8.41 11.25 4.03
C ASN A 41 -8.69 12.68 4.48
N ASN A 42 -8.13 13.67 3.77
CA ASN A 42 -8.42 15.09 3.97
C ASN A 42 -8.84 15.74 2.65
N ASP A 43 -9.19 17.03 2.69
CA ASP A 43 -9.71 17.77 1.52
C ASP A 43 -8.81 17.67 0.27
N SER A 44 -7.53 17.36 0.45
CA SER A 44 -6.49 17.34 -0.59
C SER A 44 -5.98 15.93 -0.93
N ILE A 45 -6.11 14.93 -0.03
CA ILE A 45 -5.35 13.66 -0.10
C ILE A 45 -6.19 12.48 0.39
N GLY A 46 -6.15 11.35 -0.35
CA GLY A 46 -6.64 10.03 0.08
C GLY A 46 -5.54 8.96 -0.05
N ARG A 47 -4.93 8.53 1.07
CA ARG A 47 -3.78 7.61 1.10
C ARG A 47 -3.94 6.52 2.14
N ILE A 48 -3.34 5.37 1.86
CA ILE A 48 -3.15 4.27 2.81
C ILE A 48 -1.66 4.20 3.09
N TYR A 49 -1.28 4.18 4.36
CA TYR A 49 0.11 4.23 4.80
C TYR A 49 0.36 3.26 5.94
N SER A 50 1.47 2.52 5.91
CA SER A 50 1.90 1.64 7.00
C SER A 50 3.37 1.87 7.29
N ASN A 51 3.70 2.13 8.57
CA ASN A 51 5.09 2.24 9.04
C ASN A 51 5.80 0.88 9.08
N GLU A 52 5.05 -0.20 9.25
CA GLU A 52 5.60 -1.53 9.51
C GLU A 52 5.98 -2.28 8.24
N ILE A 53 5.35 -1.93 7.10
CA ILE A 53 5.50 -2.71 5.86
C ILE A 53 6.95 -2.82 5.42
N GLY A 54 7.75 -1.75 5.52
CA GLY A 54 9.16 -1.76 5.15
C GLY A 54 10.02 -2.61 6.08
N PHE A 55 9.72 -2.59 7.40
CA PHE A 55 10.38 -3.42 8.41
C PHE A 55 10.08 -4.90 8.18
N ILE A 56 8.80 -5.25 8.05
CA ILE A 56 8.33 -6.63 7.82
C ILE A 56 8.87 -7.15 6.49
N SER A 57 8.80 -6.32 5.46
CA SER A 57 9.36 -6.59 4.13
C SER A 57 10.83 -6.94 4.21
N SER A 58 11.61 -6.28 5.07
CA SER A 58 13.05 -6.53 5.12
C SER A 58 13.44 -7.88 5.71
N GLY A 59 12.48 -8.57 6.34
CA GLY A 59 12.59 -9.97 6.74
C GLY A 59 12.22 -10.94 5.62
N SER A 60 11.38 -11.93 5.94
CA SER A 60 10.98 -13.01 5.03
C SER A 60 9.66 -12.77 4.29
N ILE A 61 8.86 -11.80 4.74
CA ILE A 61 7.53 -11.55 4.20
C ILE A 61 7.62 -10.48 3.13
N LYS A 62 7.47 -10.85 1.86
CA LYS A 62 7.53 -9.90 0.73
C LYS A 62 6.18 -9.61 0.11
N THR A 63 5.16 -10.39 0.44
CA THR A 63 3.82 -10.29 -0.15
C THR A 63 2.80 -9.85 0.87
N PHE A 64 2.11 -8.76 0.55
CA PHE A 64 1.06 -8.14 1.32
C PHE A 64 -0.21 -8.07 0.48
N TYR A 65 -1.33 -7.84 1.14
CA TYR A 65 -2.65 -7.82 0.54
C TYR A 65 -3.41 -6.60 1.01
N LEU A 66 -3.88 -5.80 0.06
CA LEU A 66 -4.76 -4.68 0.33
C LEU A 66 -6.17 -5.04 -0.09
N ARG A 67 -7.08 -5.17 0.88
CA ARG A 67 -8.50 -5.39 0.64
C ARG A 67 -9.28 -4.09 0.75
N LEU A 68 -10.12 -3.82 -0.23
CA LEU A 68 -10.98 -2.64 -0.33
C LEU A 68 -12.45 -3.10 -0.44
N ASN A 69 -13.36 -2.51 0.34
CA ASN A 69 -14.79 -2.84 0.39
C ASN A 69 -15.10 -4.35 0.52
N PHE A 70 -14.29 -5.09 1.28
CA PHE A 70 -14.45 -6.55 1.50
C PHE A 70 -14.34 -7.46 0.26
N GLU A 71 -14.25 -6.92 -0.96
CA GLU A 71 -14.30 -7.69 -2.20
C GLU A 71 -13.02 -7.57 -3.02
N THR A 72 -12.53 -6.35 -3.21
CA THR A 72 -11.38 -6.10 -4.09
C THR A 72 -10.10 -6.37 -3.30
N ILE A 73 -9.23 -7.23 -3.80
CA ILE A 73 -7.95 -7.55 -3.17
C ILE A 73 -6.82 -7.27 -4.16
N ASP A 74 -5.93 -6.35 -3.80
CA ASP A 74 -4.65 -6.17 -4.48
C ASP A 74 -3.56 -6.97 -3.79
N THR A 75 -2.67 -7.55 -4.60
CA THR A 75 -1.42 -8.12 -4.10
C THR A 75 -0.32 -7.07 -4.19
N ILE A 76 0.35 -6.78 -3.10
CA ILE A 76 1.47 -5.86 -3.04
C ILE A 76 2.73 -6.68 -2.73
N TYR A 77 3.60 -6.82 -3.71
CA TYR A 77 4.94 -7.35 -3.48
C TYR A 77 5.88 -6.19 -3.16
N MET A 78 6.54 -6.23 -2.02
CA MET A 78 7.54 -5.25 -1.60
C MET A 78 8.79 -6.01 -1.14
N ASP A 79 9.93 -5.64 -1.72
CA ASP A 79 11.24 -6.06 -1.27
C ASP A 79 12.02 -4.85 -0.77
N THR A 80 12.39 -4.90 0.51
CA THR A 80 13.20 -3.89 1.16
C THR A 80 14.47 -4.52 1.73
N GLU A 81 15.52 -3.70 1.81
CA GLU A 81 16.77 -4.04 2.47
C GLU A 81 16.99 -3.15 3.68
N ILE A 82 17.59 -3.70 4.73
CA ILE A 82 18.07 -2.90 5.87
C ILE A 82 19.40 -2.28 5.47
N ILE A 83 19.45 -0.96 5.44
CA ILE A 83 20.70 -0.21 5.33
C ILE A 83 20.99 0.40 6.70
N SER A 84 22.22 0.20 7.17
CA SER A 84 22.70 0.77 8.42
C SER A 84 24.00 1.51 8.16
N GLU A 85 23.95 2.83 8.25
CA GLU A 85 25.09 3.73 8.10
C GLU A 85 25.14 4.68 9.31
N ASP A 86 26.31 4.77 9.93
CA ASP A 86 26.55 5.54 11.16
C ASP A 86 25.52 5.27 12.27
N CYS A 87 24.67 6.25 12.61
CA CYS A 87 23.66 6.17 13.66
C CYS A 87 22.24 5.89 13.14
N CYS A 88 22.08 5.68 11.83
CA CYS A 88 20.78 5.57 11.18
C CYS A 88 20.60 4.19 10.56
N THR A 89 19.43 3.60 10.81
CA THR A 89 18.96 2.40 10.12
C THR A 89 17.67 2.72 9.39
N TRP A 90 17.60 2.38 8.11
CA TRP A 90 16.38 2.54 7.31
C TRP A 90 16.15 1.34 6.40
N HIS A 91 14.92 1.21 5.94
CA HIS A 91 14.49 0.13 5.05
C HIS A 91 14.38 0.67 3.63
N ALA A 92 15.42 0.46 2.82
CA ALA A 92 15.45 0.94 1.44
C ALA A 92 14.62 0.02 0.53
N LEU A 93 13.79 0.61 -0.33
CA LEU A 93 12.98 -0.12 -1.30
C LEU A 93 13.85 -0.60 -2.46
N ARG A 94 13.85 -1.91 -2.72
CA ARG A 94 14.49 -2.53 -3.89
C ARG A 94 13.50 -2.76 -5.02
N GLU A 95 12.35 -3.33 -4.70
CA GLU A 95 11.32 -3.66 -5.67
C GLU A 95 9.94 -3.47 -5.07
N LEU A 96 9.02 -2.93 -5.88
CA LEU A 96 7.60 -2.83 -5.58
C LEU A 96 6.81 -3.27 -6.79
N LYS A 97 5.85 -4.17 -6.59
CA LYS A 97 4.85 -4.54 -7.58
C LYS A 97 3.47 -4.53 -6.96
N ILE A 98 2.48 -4.08 -7.72
CA ILE A 98 1.07 -4.14 -7.35
C ILE A 98 0.37 -4.97 -8.42
N ASN A 99 -0.28 -6.05 -8.01
CA ASN A 99 -0.86 -7.06 -8.91
C ASN A 99 0.14 -7.62 -9.94
N GLY A 100 1.41 -7.69 -9.56
CA GLY A 100 2.49 -8.20 -10.42
C GLY A 100 3.12 -7.15 -11.35
N GLU A 101 2.58 -5.94 -11.40
CA GLU A 101 3.07 -4.86 -12.27
C GLU A 101 3.80 -3.78 -11.47
N GLN A 102 4.73 -3.07 -12.11
CA GLN A 102 5.39 -1.93 -11.48
C GLN A 102 4.40 -0.77 -11.40
N PRO A 103 4.07 -0.26 -10.19
CA PRO A 103 3.09 0.80 -10.05
C PRO A 103 3.69 2.16 -10.46
N ASP A 104 2.81 3.07 -10.87
CA ASP A 104 3.16 4.47 -11.07
C ASP A 104 3.55 5.13 -9.75
N PHE A 105 4.46 6.10 -9.84
CA PHE A 105 4.91 6.91 -8.71
C PHE A 105 4.52 8.38 -8.92
N SER A 106 3.79 8.95 -7.97
CA SER A 106 3.54 10.38 -7.91
C SER A 106 4.64 11.08 -7.12
N SER A 107 5.41 11.93 -7.81
CA SER A 107 6.43 12.78 -7.19
C SER A 107 5.88 13.98 -6.44
N GLU A 108 4.64 14.40 -6.74
CA GLU A 108 3.95 15.48 -6.01
C GLU A 108 3.68 15.06 -4.56
N ASP A 109 3.34 13.78 -4.41
CA ASP A 109 2.78 13.21 -3.19
C ASP A 109 3.66 12.14 -2.54
N TYR A 110 4.80 11.84 -3.16
CA TYR A 110 5.74 10.79 -2.78
C TYR A 110 5.04 9.46 -2.48
N SER A 111 4.14 9.05 -3.39
CA SER A 111 3.31 7.86 -3.18
C SER A 111 3.16 7.03 -4.45
N TRP A 112 3.06 5.71 -4.27
CA TRP A 112 2.72 4.80 -5.34
C TRP A 112 1.22 4.72 -5.56
N ILE A 113 0.81 4.55 -6.81
CA ILE A 113 -0.58 4.58 -7.25
C ILE A 113 -1.09 3.17 -7.53
N ILE A 114 -2.29 2.90 -7.05
CA ILE A 114 -3.10 1.73 -7.39
C ILE A 114 -4.25 2.24 -8.25
N TYR A 115 -4.27 1.88 -9.52
CA TYR A 115 -5.41 2.19 -10.40
C TYR A 115 -6.50 1.14 -10.26
N LYS A 116 -7.75 1.60 -10.35
CA LYS A 116 -8.94 0.77 -10.29
C LYS A 116 -9.92 1.16 -11.38
N SER A 117 -10.45 0.15 -12.07
CA SER A 117 -11.66 0.30 -12.88
C SER A 117 -12.86 0.37 -11.95
N TYR A 118 -13.58 1.48 -11.97
CA TYR A 118 -14.87 1.63 -11.30
C TYR A 118 -15.90 2.16 -12.30
N TYR A 119 -17.05 1.49 -12.42
CA TYR A 119 -18.14 1.82 -13.35
C TYR A 119 -19.40 2.22 -12.58
#